data_AF-A0A3B9LQE1-F1
#
_entry.id   AF-A0A3B9LQE1-F1
#
_cell.length_a   1.000
_cell.length_b   1.000
_cell.length_c   1.000
_cell.angle_alpha   90.00
_cell.angle_beta   90.00
_cell.angle_gamma   90.00
#
_symmetry.space_group_name_H-M   'P 1'
#
loop_
_entity.id
_entity.type
_entity.pdbx_description
1 polymer ?
#
loop_
_entity_poly.entity_id
_entity_poly.type
_entity_poly.pdbx_seq_one_letter_code
_entity_poly.pdbx_strand_id
1 'polypeptide(L)'
;MFSDQFRRGESEKSKLAGVKSSKLLSNLSGVAWKAFQSVNKRLPEGEAIRPNWAPGPLLKSYERTSPPLGFPRETDSLCPRCVKEVRDAVISGETTLESLMNEHPGEIKAQIVEENGQVVMRKTCPKHGEFVDVMATDPAFLERIESLFFGRDFRAAEDSHVHRHGTSNIKFGRGAVLTVDLTNRCNMMCNPCFMDANQVGYVHEPTYEDTKAILDRAVSFKP
;
A
#
# COMPACT_ATOMS: atom_id res chain seq x y z
N MET A 1 22.19 -17.74 -13.82
CA MET A 1 21.79 -18.72 -14.85
C MET A 1 20.26 -18.67 -15.13
N PHE A 2 19.62 -17.49 -15.12
CA PHE A 2 18.15 -17.35 -15.26
C PHE A 2 17.65 -16.12 -16.05
N SER A 3 18.50 -15.41 -16.81
CA SER A 3 18.08 -14.19 -17.54
C SER A 3 17.72 -14.40 -19.01
N ASP A 4 18.08 -15.54 -19.63
CA ASP A 4 18.10 -15.62 -21.10
C ASP A 4 16.82 -16.21 -21.74
N GLN A 5 15.83 -16.64 -20.94
CA GLN A 5 14.62 -17.31 -21.49
C GLN A 5 13.43 -16.39 -21.78
N PHE A 6 13.50 -15.08 -21.51
CA PHE A 6 12.39 -14.15 -21.81
C PHE A 6 12.33 -13.66 -23.26
N ARG A 7 13.32 -13.98 -24.11
CA ARG A 7 13.34 -13.59 -25.54
C ARG A 7 12.94 -14.76 -26.45
N ARG A 8 11.70 -15.23 -26.34
CA ARG A 8 11.14 -16.16 -27.35
C ARG A 8 10.91 -15.41 -28.67
N GLY A 9 11.73 -15.67 -29.68
CA GLY A 9 11.43 -15.37 -31.10
C GLY A 9 12.22 -14.25 -31.79
N GLU A 10 13.27 -13.69 -31.19
CA GLU A 10 14.07 -12.61 -31.82
C GLU A 10 15.16 -13.10 -32.79
N SER A 11 15.42 -14.41 -32.91
CA SER A 11 16.53 -14.94 -33.75
C SER A 11 16.22 -15.03 -35.25
N GLU A 12 14.97 -14.85 -35.67
CA GLU A 12 14.47 -15.15 -37.04
C GLU A 12 13.82 -13.94 -37.73
N LYS A 13 14.25 -12.71 -37.44
CA LYS A 13 13.82 -11.52 -38.19
C LYS A 13 15.01 -10.64 -38.54
N SER A 14 15.08 -10.22 -39.81
CA SER A 14 16.03 -9.24 -40.33
C SER A 14 16.23 -8.10 -39.33
N LYS A 15 17.47 -7.94 -38.84
CA LYS A 15 17.88 -7.00 -37.77
C LYS A 15 17.47 -5.54 -38.02
N LEU A 16 17.04 -5.19 -39.25
CA LEU A 16 16.70 -3.83 -39.67
C LEU A 16 15.22 -3.63 -40.02
N ALA A 17 14.46 -4.68 -40.36
CA ALA A 17 13.09 -4.54 -40.86
C ALA A 17 12.06 -4.35 -39.73
N GLY A 18 12.23 -5.06 -38.60
CA GLY A 18 11.30 -4.98 -37.46
C GLY A 18 11.43 -3.69 -36.65
N VAL A 19 12.66 -3.19 -36.45
CA VAL A 19 12.94 -2.06 -35.54
C VAL A 19 12.58 -0.71 -36.15
N LYS A 20 12.78 -0.51 -37.46
CA LYS A 20 12.39 0.75 -38.12
C LYS A 20 10.88 0.86 -38.29
N SER A 21 10.22 -0.26 -38.64
CA SER A 21 8.76 -0.33 -38.72
C SER A 21 8.10 -0.13 -37.35
N SER A 22 8.62 -0.77 -36.29
CA SER A 22 8.09 -0.58 -34.94
C SER A 22 8.29 0.84 -34.41
N LYS A 23 9.45 1.47 -34.67
CA LYS A 23 9.68 2.89 -34.33
C LYS A 23 8.74 3.82 -35.09
N LEU A 24 8.51 3.58 -36.38
CA LEU A 24 7.58 4.37 -37.17
C LEU A 24 6.15 4.25 -36.65
N LEU A 25 5.68 3.02 -36.41
CA LEU A 25 4.35 2.75 -35.84
C LEU A 25 4.21 3.39 -34.46
N SER A 26 5.19 3.22 -33.57
CA SER A 26 5.18 3.81 -32.23
C SER A 26 5.11 5.34 -32.28
N ASN A 27 5.88 5.98 -33.17
CA ASN A 27 5.85 7.43 -33.34
C ASN A 27 4.50 7.90 -33.89
N LEU A 28 3.94 7.21 -34.89
CA LEU A 28 2.62 7.52 -35.42
C LEU A 28 1.52 7.37 -34.36
N SER A 29 1.56 6.30 -33.57
CA SER A 29 0.65 6.12 -32.44
C SER A 29 0.80 7.23 -31.40
N GLY A 30 2.03 7.66 -31.10
CA GLY A 30 2.30 8.76 -30.18
C GLY A 30 1.74 10.10 -30.69
N VAL A 31 1.86 10.39 -31.98
CA VAL A 31 1.27 11.58 -32.61
C VAL A 31 -0.26 11.51 -32.60
N ALA A 32 -0.84 10.37 -32.99
CA ALA A 32 -2.28 10.15 -32.97
C ALA A 32 -2.86 10.33 -31.55
N TRP A 33 -2.19 9.80 -30.53
CA TRP A 33 -2.57 9.97 -29.13
C TRP A 33 -2.53 11.43 -28.68
N LYS A 34 -1.49 12.19 -29.05
CA LYS A 34 -1.38 13.62 -28.74
C LYS A 34 -2.49 14.43 -29.43
N ALA A 35 -2.79 14.14 -30.69
CA ALA A 35 -3.89 14.77 -31.42
C ALA A 35 -5.24 14.46 -30.76
N PHE A 36 -5.51 13.19 -30.43
CA PHE A 36 -6.70 12.75 -29.70
C PHE A 36 -6.83 13.48 -28.35
N GLN A 37 -5.77 13.53 -27.54
CA GLN A 37 -5.81 14.27 -26.28
C GLN A 37 -6.05 15.76 -26.46
N SER A 38 -5.52 16.38 -27.52
CA SER A 38 -5.72 17.79 -27.82
C SER A 38 -7.18 18.10 -28.15
N VAL A 39 -7.88 17.21 -28.85
CA VAL A 39 -9.33 17.33 -29.07
C VAL A 39 -10.10 17.07 -27.78
N ASN A 40 -9.77 15.99 -27.06
CA ASN A 40 -10.46 15.60 -25.83
C ASN A 40 -10.41 16.70 -24.75
N LYS A 41 -9.30 17.43 -24.61
CA LYS A 41 -9.15 18.56 -23.67
C LYS A 41 -9.96 19.81 -24.06
N ARG A 42 -10.42 19.92 -25.31
CA ARG A 42 -11.23 21.06 -25.80
C ARG A 42 -12.72 20.81 -25.72
N LEU A 43 -13.14 19.56 -25.60
CA LEU A 43 -14.55 19.22 -25.40
C LEU A 43 -14.95 19.53 -23.96
N PRO A 44 -16.17 20.05 -23.73
CA PRO A 44 -16.68 20.22 -22.39
C PRO A 44 -16.71 18.87 -21.68
N GLU A 45 -16.29 18.87 -20.42
CA GLU A 45 -16.22 17.63 -19.66
C GLU A 45 -17.62 17.07 -19.37
N GLY A 46 -17.79 15.77 -19.63
CA GLY A 46 -19.03 15.06 -19.28
C GLY A 46 -19.17 14.81 -17.78
N GLU A 47 -20.36 14.39 -17.38
CA GLU A 47 -20.62 13.95 -16.01
C GLU A 47 -19.84 12.66 -15.69
N ALA A 48 -19.26 12.62 -14.49
CA ALA A 48 -18.58 11.42 -14.01
C ALA A 48 -19.58 10.29 -13.74
N ILE A 49 -19.17 9.06 -14.04
CA ILE A 49 -19.97 7.85 -13.81
C ILE A 49 -20.29 7.73 -12.31
N ARG A 50 -21.56 7.47 -11.98
CA ARG A 50 -22.06 7.27 -10.61
C ARG A 50 -22.51 5.82 -10.41
N PRO A 51 -21.61 4.90 -10.03
CA PRO A 51 -22.01 3.53 -9.77
C PRO A 51 -22.71 3.39 -8.42
N ASN A 52 -23.68 2.47 -8.31
CA ASN A 52 -24.47 2.26 -7.07
C ASN A 52 -23.65 1.78 -5.86
N TRP A 53 -22.45 1.24 -6.10
CA TRP A 53 -21.56 0.78 -5.03
C TRP A 53 -20.73 1.91 -4.43
N ALA A 54 -20.50 3.03 -5.13
CA ALA A 54 -19.65 4.12 -4.66
C ALA A 54 -20.46 5.14 -3.83
N PRO A 55 -19.81 5.84 -2.88
CA PRO A 55 -20.45 6.92 -2.13
C PRO A 55 -20.70 8.18 -2.98
N GLY A 56 -20.13 8.27 -4.17
CA GLY A 56 -20.29 9.42 -5.08
C GLY A 56 -19.80 9.13 -6.49
N PRO A 57 -19.76 10.17 -7.37
CA PRO A 57 -19.24 10.04 -8.72
C PRO A 57 -17.75 9.67 -8.72
N LEU A 58 -17.32 8.86 -9.69
CA LEU A 58 -15.90 8.49 -9.82
C LEU A 58 -15.02 9.74 -9.97
N LEU A 59 -14.05 9.89 -9.07
CA LEU A 59 -13.09 10.99 -9.10
C LEU A 59 -12.22 10.92 -10.36
N LYS A 60 -12.17 12.04 -11.09
CA LYS A 60 -11.22 12.26 -12.18
C LYS A 60 -9.81 12.37 -11.62
N SER A 61 -8.80 12.07 -12.44
CA SER A 61 -7.41 12.00 -11.99
C SER A 61 -6.91 13.30 -11.35
N TYR A 62 -7.35 14.46 -11.82
CA TYR A 62 -6.94 15.77 -11.29
C TYR A 62 -7.71 16.19 -10.03
N GLU A 63 -8.83 15.52 -9.70
CA GLU A 63 -9.58 15.76 -8.46
C GLU A 63 -9.00 14.94 -7.29
N ARG A 64 -8.17 13.93 -7.61
CA ARG A 64 -7.55 13.09 -6.59
C ARG A 64 -6.38 13.81 -5.95
N THR A 65 -6.35 13.78 -4.63
CA THR A 65 -5.23 14.32 -3.85
C THR A 65 -4.16 13.25 -3.64
N SER A 66 -2.93 13.67 -3.36
CA SER A 66 -1.83 12.76 -3.02
C SER A 66 -1.32 13.04 -1.60
N PRO A 67 -0.78 12.02 -0.90
CA PRO A 67 0.07 12.29 0.26
C PRO A 67 1.32 13.07 -0.18
N PRO A 68 2.07 13.66 0.77
CA PRO A 68 3.42 14.10 0.49
C PRO A 68 4.25 12.93 -0.05
N LEU A 69 4.71 13.06 -1.28
CA LEU A 69 5.58 12.12 -1.98
C LEU A 69 6.93 12.80 -2.25
N GLY A 70 7.93 12.02 -2.66
CA GLY A 70 9.32 12.43 -2.82
C GLY A 70 10.10 12.42 -1.51
N PHE A 71 11.42 12.61 -1.64
CA PHE A 71 12.35 12.78 -0.53
C PHE A 71 13.29 13.96 -0.86
N PRO A 72 13.67 14.77 0.14
CA PRO A 72 13.42 14.59 1.57
C PRO A 72 11.98 14.93 1.99
N ARG A 73 11.43 14.17 2.96
CA ARG A 73 10.14 14.50 3.59
C ARG A 73 10.09 14.06 5.05
N GLU A 74 9.23 14.70 5.83
CA GLU A 74 8.89 14.27 7.19
C GLU A 74 7.56 13.50 7.20
N THR A 75 7.48 12.46 8.02
CA THR A 75 6.29 11.65 8.23
C THR A 75 6.18 11.17 9.68
N ASP A 76 5.04 10.58 10.03
CA ASP A 76 4.85 9.92 11.32
C ASP A 76 5.32 8.46 11.21
N SER A 77 5.97 7.97 12.26
CA SER A 77 6.46 6.60 12.37
C SER A 77 6.29 6.09 13.80
N LEU A 78 6.53 4.80 13.99
CA LEU A 78 6.49 4.18 15.30
C LEU A 78 7.89 3.77 15.75
N CYS A 79 8.18 4.02 17.03
CA CYS A 79 9.38 3.50 17.67
C CYS A 79 9.29 1.96 17.78
N PRO A 80 10.26 1.21 17.21
CA PRO A 80 10.21 -0.25 17.18
C PRO A 80 10.36 -0.90 18.56
N ARG A 81 10.81 -0.15 19.58
CA ARG A 81 10.88 -0.62 20.97
C ARG A 81 9.64 -0.24 21.76
N CYS A 82 9.18 1.01 21.70
CA CYS A 82 7.93 1.42 22.37
C CYS A 82 6.74 0.54 21.95
N VAL A 83 6.61 0.18 20.66
CA VAL A 83 5.51 -0.67 20.20
C VAL A 83 5.52 -2.03 20.89
N LYS A 84 6.69 -2.61 21.15
CA LYS A 84 6.82 -3.89 21.85
C LYS A 84 6.47 -3.73 23.33
N GLU A 85 7.01 -2.71 23.98
CA GLU A 85 6.73 -2.41 25.39
C GLU A 85 5.23 -2.19 25.64
N VAL A 86 4.57 -1.40 24.79
CA VAL A 86 3.13 -1.14 24.92
C VAL A 86 2.33 -2.41 24.65
N ARG A 87 2.69 -3.19 23.63
CA ARG A 87 2.02 -4.47 23.36
C ARG A 87 2.14 -5.41 24.56
N ASP A 88 3.32 -5.52 25.15
CA ASP A 88 3.56 -6.41 26.28
C ASP A 88 2.78 -5.92 27.53
N ALA A 89 2.71 -4.61 27.76
CA ALA A 89 1.89 -4.01 28.83
C ALA A 89 0.38 -4.22 28.63
N VAL A 90 -0.12 -4.22 27.39
CA VAL A 90 -1.52 -4.57 27.09
C VAL A 90 -1.76 -6.05 27.37
N ILE A 91 -0.84 -6.93 26.97
CA ILE A 91 -0.96 -8.38 27.20
C ILE A 91 -0.89 -8.72 28.70
N SER A 92 -0.05 -8.03 29.47
CA SER A 92 0.04 -8.21 30.92
C SER A 92 -1.12 -7.58 31.70
N GLY A 93 -1.94 -6.74 31.05
CA GLY A 93 -3.05 -6.02 31.65
C GLY A 93 -2.64 -4.76 32.43
N GLU A 94 -1.39 -4.30 32.28
CA GLU A 94 -0.90 -3.05 32.89
C GLU A 94 -1.51 -1.80 32.24
N THR A 95 -1.87 -1.87 30.97
CA THR A 95 -2.59 -0.81 30.24
C THR A 95 -3.74 -1.38 29.42
N THR A 96 -4.71 -0.54 29.09
CA THR A 96 -5.88 -0.96 28.30
C THR A 96 -5.64 -0.72 26.81
N LEU A 97 -6.36 -1.47 25.96
CA LEU A 97 -6.27 -1.33 24.50
C LEU A 97 -6.67 0.07 24.03
N GLU A 98 -7.58 0.74 24.74
CA GLU A 98 -8.07 2.08 24.43
C GLU A 98 -6.96 3.15 24.51
N SER A 99 -5.91 2.94 25.32
CA SER A 99 -4.75 3.83 25.39
C SER A 99 -4.06 3.94 24.02
N LEU A 100 -3.97 2.84 23.26
CA LEU A 100 -3.41 2.84 21.90
C LEU A 100 -4.19 3.72 20.92
N MET A 101 -5.51 3.86 21.13
CA MET A 101 -6.38 4.62 20.24
C MET A 101 -6.28 6.12 20.44
N ASN A 102 -5.97 6.58 21.66
CA ASN A 102 -6.07 7.99 22.04
C ASN A 102 -4.72 8.63 22.42
N GLU A 103 -3.78 7.86 22.96
CA GLU A 103 -2.51 8.37 23.51
C GLU A 103 -1.33 8.20 22.56
N HIS A 104 -1.50 7.38 21.51
CA HIS A 104 -0.50 7.11 20.46
C HIS A 104 0.92 6.85 21.00
N PRO A 105 1.08 5.90 21.95
CA PRO A 105 2.36 5.70 22.61
C PRO A 105 3.41 5.17 21.62
N GLY A 106 4.55 5.85 21.57
CA GLY A 106 5.65 5.49 20.67
C GLY A 106 5.55 6.07 19.27
N GLU A 107 4.54 6.90 18.98
CA GLU A 107 4.50 7.73 17.77
C GLU A 107 5.60 8.79 17.81
N ILE A 108 6.39 8.86 16.74
CA ILE A 108 7.53 9.77 16.60
C ILE A 108 7.63 10.29 15.17
N LYS A 109 8.22 11.47 15.00
CA LYS A 109 8.55 11.99 13.67
C LYS A 109 9.71 11.21 13.06
N ALA A 110 9.61 11.00 11.75
CA ALA A 110 10.63 10.35 10.95
C ALA A 110 10.94 11.17 9.70
N GLN A 111 12.21 11.25 9.35
CA GLN A 111 12.70 11.89 8.13
C GLN A 111 13.05 10.82 7.10
N ILE A 112 12.45 10.91 5.92
CA ILE A 112 12.79 10.09 4.77
C ILE A 112 13.73 10.91 3.89
N VAL A 113 14.95 10.42 3.70
CA VAL A 113 16.02 11.11 2.96
C VAL A 113 16.76 10.15 2.04
N GLU A 114 17.35 10.68 0.96
CA GLU A 114 18.29 9.94 0.13
C GLU A 114 19.71 10.11 0.64
N GLU A 115 20.40 8.99 0.88
CA GLU A 115 21.78 8.96 1.36
C GLU A 115 22.53 7.76 0.82
N ASN A 116 23.78 7.98 0.40
CA ASN A 116 24.66 6.94 -0.13
C ASN A 116 24.00 6.09 -1.23
N GLY A 117 23.14 6.71 -2.05
CA GLY A 117 22.39 6.03 -3.12
C GLY A 117 21.26 5.13 -2.63
N GLN A 118 20.78 5.32 -1.40
CA GLN A 118 19.64 4.60 -0.81
C GLN A 118 18.65 5.61 -0.23
N VAL A 119 17.39 5.22 -0.07
CA VAL A 119 16.40 6.00 0.66
C VAL A 119 16.25 5.40 2.05
N VAL A 120 16.50 6.21 3.08
CA VAL A 120 16.48 5.80 4.48
C VAL A 120 15.44 6.61 5.27
N MET A 121 14.79 5.95 6.23
CA MET A 121 13.91 6.57 7.21
C MET A 121 14.67 6.68 8.54
N ARG A 122 14.98 7.91 8.95
CA ARG A 122 15.53 8.20 10.27
C ARG A 122 14.45 8.59 11.25
N LYS A 123 14.51 8.07 12.47
CA LYS A 123 13.59 8.43 13.54
C LYS A 123 14.33 8.43 14.86
N THR A 124 14.03 9.40 15.71
CA THR A 124 14.64 9.51 17.05
C THR A 124 13.56 9.40 18.10
N CYS A 125 13.62 8.33 18.89
CA CYS A 125 12.77 8.15 20.04
C CYS A 125 13.42 8.79 21.27
N PRO A 126 12.70 9.64 22.04
CA PRO A 126 13.23 10.22 23.28
C PRO A 126 13.67 9.18 24.31
N LYS A 127 13.09 7.97 24.29
CA LYS A 127 13.39 6.89 25.23
C LYS A 127 14.47 5.92 24.73
N HIS A 128 14.48 5.64 23.43
CA HIS A 128 15.26 4.53 22.86
C HIS A 128 16.35 4.95 21.88
N GLY A 129 16.51 6.25 21.64
CA GLY A 129 17.53 6.81 20.77
C GLY A 129 17.15 6.77 19.29
N GLU A 130 18.18 6.78 18.45
CA GLU A 130 18.06 6.85 16.99
C GLU A 130 17.85 5.47 16.36
N PHE A 131 17.01 5.43 15.33
CA PHE A 131 16.82 4.30 14.45
C PHE A 131 16.89 4.76 13.00
N VAL A 132 17.51 3.94 12.15
CA VAL A 132 17.63 4.17 10.71
C VAL A 132 17.19 2.89 9.99
N ASP A 133 16.13 3.00 9.20
CA ASP A 133 15.58 1.89 8.42
C ASP A 133 15.79 2.17 6.92
N VAL A 134 16.32 1.21 6.15
CA VAL A 134 16.43 1.35 4.69
C VAL A 134 15.05 1.10 4.08
N MET A 135 14.51 2.12 3.40
CA MET A 135 13.23 2.02 2.69
C MET A 135 13.39 1.49 1.28
N ALA A 136 14.41 1.95 0.56
CA ALA A 136 14.70 1.53 -0.80
C ALA A 136 16.20 1.57 -1.07
N THR A 137 16.69 0.57 -1.81
CA THR A 137 18.09 0.49 -2.26
C THR A 137 18.33 1.15 -3.61
N ASP A 138 17.26 1.56 -4.30
CA ASP A 138 17.29 2.28 -5.58
C ASP A 138 16.34 3.50 -5.49
N PRO A 139 16.89 4.72 -5.28
CA PRO A 139 16.11 5.95 -5.18
C PRO A 139 15.34 6.26 -6.45
N ALA A 140 15.92 6.04 -7.64
CA ALA A 140 15.27 6.33 -8.91
C ALA A 140 14.08 5.40 -9.15
N PHE A 141 14.19 4.14 -8.72
CA PHE A 141 13.06 3.22 -8.74
C PHE A 141 11.95 3.67 -7.78
N LEU A 142 12.28 4.06 -6.54
CA LEU A 142 11.28 4.56 -5.60
C LEU A 142 10.59 5.83 -6.11
N GLU A 143 11.35 6.80 -6.63
CA GLU A 143 10.81 8.02 -7.25
C GLU A 143 9.86 7.67 -8.39
N ARG A 144 10.23 6.70 -9.24
CA ARG A 144 9.35 6.21 -10.30
C ARG A 144 8.06 5.63 -9.74
N ILE A 145 8.12 4.79 -8.71
CA ILE A 145 6.92 4.21 -8.09
C ILE A 145 6.02 5.31 -7.51
N GLU A 146 6.58 6.29 -6.80
CA GLU A 146 5.80 7.40 -6.25
C GLU A 146 5.20 8.30 -7.35
N SER A 147 5.91 8.50 -8.46
CA SER A 147 5.37 9.23 -9.64
C SER A 147 4.18 8.54 -10.29
N LEU A 148 4.01 7.23 -10.06
CA LEU A 148 2.91 6.42 -10.57
C LEU A 148 1.73 6.34 -9.59
N PHE A 149 1.79 7.05 -8.45
CA PHE A 149 0.69 7.08 -7.50
C PHE A 149 -0.59 7.63 -8.15
N PHE A 150 -1.64 6.81 -8.19
CA PHE A 150 -2.88 7.10 -8.93
C PHE A 150 -3.80 8.14 -8.28
N GLY A 151 -3.35 8.77 -7.18
CA GLY A 151 -4.16 9.63 -6.33
C GLY A 151 -4.99 8.84 -5.31
N ARG A 152 -5.36 9.50 -4.22
CA ARG A 152 -6.26 8.95 -3.19
C ARG A 152 -7.63 8.66 -3.79
N ASP A 153 -8.24 7.61 -3.27
CA ASP A 153 -9.56 7.17 -3.64
C ASP A 153 -10.67 7.98 -2.96
N PHE A 154 -11.91 7.52 -3.07
CA PHE A 154 -13.01 7.97 -2.21
C PHE A 154 -12.61 7.96 -0.74
N ARG A 155 -13.13 8.94 0.00
CA ARG A 155 -13.12 8.86 1.45
C ARG A 155 -13.98 7.66 1.86
N ALA A 156 -13.46 6.81 2.74
CA ALA A 156 -14.18 5.64 3.21
C ALA A 156 -15.56 6.06 3.76
N ALA A 157 -16.62 5.38 3.33
CA ALA A 157 -17.99 5.63 3.78
C ALA A 157 -18.27 4.80 5.04
N GLU A 158 -19.14 5.30 5.94
CA GLU A 158 -19.61 4.57 7.14
C GLU A 158 -18.49 3.93 8.00
N ASP A 159 -17.52 4.74 8.42
CA ASP A 159 -16.31 4.29 9.13
C ASP A 159 -16.37 4.40 10.67
N SER A 160 -17.52 4.64 11.27
CA SER A 160 -17.59 4.97 12.70
C SER A 160 -17.14 3.82 13.62
N HIS A 161 -17.22 2.57 13.14
CA HIS A 161 -16.94 1.38 13.94
C HIS A 161 -15.82 0.49 13.41
N VAL A 162 -15.39 0.67 12.16
CA VAL A 162 -14.50 -0.28 11.48
C VAL A 162 -13.03 0.16 11.55
N HIS A 163 -12.66 1.32 11.02
CA HIS A 163 -11.27 1.78 11.05
C HIS A 163 -11.02 2.71 12.25
N ARG A 164 -11.13 2.16 13.47
CA ARG A 164 -10.79 2.85 14.73
C ARG A 164 -9.36 2.52 15.20
N HIS A 165 -8.39 2.81 14.36
CA HIS A 165 -6.95 2.55 14.55
C HIS A 165 -6.12 3.81 14.89
N GLY A 166 -6.73 4.85 15.46
CA GLY A 166 -6.04 6.09 15.85
C GLY A 166 -5.40 6.82 14.66
N THR A 167 -4.11 7.12 14.75
CA THR A 167 -3.35 7.76 13.66
C THR A 167 -3.20 6.87 12.42
N SER A 168 -3.38 5.56 12.57
CA SER A 168 -3.37 4.59 11.47
C SER A 168 -4.74 4.37 10.81
N ASN A 169 -5.73 5.24 11.09
CA ASN A 169 -7.06 5.14 10.45
C ASN A 169 -6.98 5.19 8.93
N ILE A 170 -7.65 4.23 8.28
CA ILE A 170 -7.76 4.16 6.81
C ILE A 170 -8.81 5.17 6.36
N LYS A 171 -8.35 6.29 5.81
CA LYS A 171 -9.24 7.41 5.42
C LYS A 171 -9.81 7.30 4.01
N PHE A 172 -9.17 6.52 3.13
CA PHE A 172 -9.49 6.47 1.70
C PHE A 172 -9.48 5.02 1.19
N GLY A 173 -10.48 4.63 0.40
CA GLY A 173 -10.63 3.29 -0.18
C GLY A 173 -12.01 3.08 -0.80
N ARG A 174 -12.17 2.02 -1.60
CA ARG A 174 -13.44 1.62 -2.24
C ARG A 174 -13.85 0.16 -1.95
N GLY A 175 -13.13 -0.50 -1.05
CA GLY A 175 -13.30 -1.92 -0.77
C GLY A 175 -12.32 -2.41 0.28
N ALA A 176 -12.68 -3.52 0.92
CA ALA A 176 -11.85 -4.22 1.88
C ALA A 176 -11.55 -5.63 1.35
N VAL A 177 -10.34 -6.11 1.60
CA VAL A 177 -10.01 -7.53 1.45
C VAL A 177 -9.96 -8.11 2.86
N LEU A 178 -10.87 -9.03 3.16
CA LEU A 178 -10.86 -9.77 4.41
C LEU A 178 -10.10 -11.07 4.21
N THR A 179 -8.96 -11.20 4.89
CA THR A 179 -8.22 -12.46 5.00
C THR A 179 -8.46 -13.01 6.40
N VAL A 180 -9.00 -14.22 6.49
CA VAL A 180 -9.26 -14.90 7.77
C VAL A 180 -8.41 -16.15 7.83
N ASP A 181 -7.42 -16.15 8.71
CA ASP A 181 -6.60 -17.33 8.97
C ASP A 181 -7.37 -18.28 9.89
N LEU A 182 -7.88 -19.37 9.31
CA LEU A 182 -8.64 -20.41 10.03
C LEU A 182 -7.75 -21.31 10.90
N THR A 183 -6.44 -21.29 10.65
CA THR A 183 -5.46 -21.99 11.48
C THR A 183 -4.08 -21.40 11.22
N ASN A 184 -3.24 -21.36 12.26
CA ASN A 184 -1.80 -21.12 12.12
C ASN A 184 -1.01 -22.43 12.00
N ARG A 185 -1.63 -23.57 11.67
CA ARG A 185 -0.95 -24.84 11.39
C ARG A 185 -0.69 -24.99 9.90
N CYS A 186 0.58 -25.14 9.52
CA CYS A 186 0.97 -25.59 8.19
C CYS A 186 1.97 -26.75 8.31
N ASN A 187 1.80 -27.80 7.51
CA ASN A 187 2.71 -28.94 7.47
C ASN A 187 3.84 -28.77 6.43
N MET A 188 4.01 -27.55 5.90
CA MET A 188 5.06 -27.21 4.93
C MET A 188 6.07 -26.24 5.53
N MET A 189 7.32 -26.34 5.04
CA MET A 189 8.45 -25.51 5.45
C MET A 189 9.01 -24.76 4.22
N CYS A 190 8.20 -23.87 3.66
CA CYS A 190 8.58 -23.10 2.47
C CYS A 190 9.64 -22.05 2.81
N ASN A 191 10.65 -21.87 1.93
CA ASN A 191 11.67 -20.83 2.10
C ASN A 191 11.07 -19.41 2.22
N PRO A 192 10.12 -19.00 1.36
CA PRO A 192 9.27 -17.85 1.66
C PRO A 192 7.99 -18.32 2.36
N CYS A 193 7.89 -18.13 3.68
CA CYS A 193 6.64 -18.27 4.42
C CYS A 193 6.19 -16.88 4.87
N PHE A 194 5.10 -16.39 4.29
CA PHE A 194 4.50 -15.09 4.66
C PHE A 194 3.41 -15.22 5.73
N MET A 195 3.08 -16.45 6.12
CA MET A 195 2.19 -16.77 7.22
C MET A 195 3.00 -17.21 8.44
N ASP A 196 2.55 -16.87 9.65
CA ASP A 196 3.17 -17.35 10.91
C ASP A 196 2.78 -18.80 11.23
N ALA A 197 2.79 -19.66 10.21
CA ALA A 197 2.13 -20.97 10.22
C ALA A 197 2.93 -22.09 10.90
N ASN A 198 4.07 -21.74 11.52
CA ASN A 198 4.94 -22.64 12.27
C ASN A 198 5.29 -22.06 13.66
N GLN A 199 4.49 -21.10 14.15
CA GLN A 199 4.73 -20.53 15.47
C GLN A 199 4.59 -21.61 16.56
N VAL A 200 5.68 -21.86 17.28
CA VAL A 200 5.71 -22.86 18.36
C VAL A 200 5.19 -22.23 19.65
N GLY A 201 4.28 -22.91 20.33
CA GLY A 201 3.79 -22.51 21.67
C GLY A 201 2.45 -21.78 21.70
N TYR A 202 1.88 -21.45 20.53
CA TYR A 202 0.52 -20.91 20.44
C TYR A 202 -0.17 -21.42 19.17
N VAL A 203 -1.35 -22.02 19.32
CA VAL A 203 -2.19 -22.47 18.20
C VAL A 203 -3.41 -21.57 18.15
N HIS A 204 -3.61 -20.93 17.01
CA HIS A 204 -4.78 -20.10 16.74
C HIS A 204 -5.70 -20.86 15.79
N GLU A 205 -6.85 -21.29 16.31
CA GLU A 205 -7.91 -22.01 15.58
C GLU A 205 -9.26 -21.44 16.01
N PRO A 206 -9.85 -20.46 15.29
CA PRO A 206 -11.14 -19.89 15.64
C PRO A 206 -12.24 -20.96 15.61
N THR A 207 -13.19 -20.85 16.53
CA THR A 207 -14.37 -21.72 16.52
C THR A 207 -15.27 -21.42 15.32
N TYR A 208 -16.26 -22.29 15.09
CA TYR A 208 -17.30 -22.01 14.09
C TYR A 208 -18.04 -20.71 14.42
N GLU A 209 -18.34 -20.50 15.70
CA GLU A 209 -19.01 -19.30 16.22
C GLU A 209 -18.16 -18.04 16.00
N ASP A 210 -16.85 -18.11 16.25
CA ASP A 210 -15.92 -17.01 16.00
C ASP A 210 -15.86 -16.66 14.51
N THR A 211 -15.73 -17.68 13.66
CA THR A 211 -15.68 -17.52 12.20
C THR A 211 -16.98 -16.90 11.68
N LYS A 212 -18.13 -17.40 12.13
CA LYS A 212 -19.44 -16.82 11.81
C LYS A 212 -19.52 -15.36 12.27
N ALA A 213 -19.09 -15.05 13.49
CA ALA A 213 -19.10 -13.69 13.99
C ALA A 213 -18.20 -12.74 13.19
N ILE A 214 -17.04 -13.21 12.72
CA ILE A 214 -16.16 -12.44 11.83
C ILE A 214 -16.88 -12.12 10.51
N LEU A 215 -17.50 -13.12 9.88
CA LEU A 215 -18.22 -12.94 8.61
C LEU A 215 -19.47 -12.06 8.78
N ASP A 216 -20.24 -12.25 9.85
CA ASP A 216 -21.43 -11.45 10.16
C ASP A 216 -21.07 -9.97 10.33
N ARG A 217 -19.95 -9.66 11.02
CA ARG A 217 -19.45 -8.29 11.15
C ARG A 217 -18.91 -7.73 9.83
N ALA A 218 -18.30 -8.57 8.99
CA ALA A 218 -17.76 -8.13 7.71
C ALA A 218 -18.86 -7.69 6.74
N VAL A 219 -20.04 -8.32 6.79
CA VAL A 219 -21.20 -7.94 5.96
C VAL A 219 -22.08 -6.87 6.61
N SER A 220 -21.82 -6.50 7.87
CA SER A 220 -22.66 -5.53 8.59
C SER A 220 -22.40 -4.07 8.21
N PHE A 221 -21.42 -3.79 7.36
CA PHE A 221 -21.11 -2.45 6.88
C PHE A 221 -20.86 -2.45 5.37
N LYS A 222 -21.11 -1.31 4.73
CA LYS A 222 -20.77 -1.10 3.32
C LYS A 222 -19.43 -0.35 3.26
N PRO A 223 -18.37 -0.95 2.70
CA PRO A 223 -17.06 -0.30 2.57
C PRO A 223 -17.05 0.87 1.59
#